data_AF-A0A968ZEZ4-F1
#
_entry.id   AF-A0A968ZEZ4-F1
#
_cell.length_a   1.000
_cell.length_b   1.000
_cell.length_c   1.000
_cell.angle_alpha   90.00
_cell.angle_beta   90.00
_cell.angle_gamma   90.00
#
_symmetry.space_group_name_H-M   'P 1'
#
loop_
_entity.id
_entity.type
_entity.pdbx_description
1 polymer ?
#
loop_
_entity_poly.entity_id
_entity_poly.type
_entity_poly.pdbx_seq_one_letter_code
_entity_poly.pdbx_strand_id
1 'polypeptide(L)'
;MQSGIKVATVNPATDLNHESYNSMTVTGKLRGRETMAFPGGTVMHLMDDGGLIHKQTVCNSKGEFRFANLPTNRNYKIYTNEQRQTYSQDSKFFVDNLTVEGSNVSYTPKKFETIYYDYAQTGLRPEAVLVLKDLVELFRDYTDIQIEMDSYTDHFGTDEANMALSKKRANLVMDYLRVYGLDETSVVVNAHGKVIPASKNMTREESTVNRRIDLHVTGLPDSYQPTTTTLVAQPNSSLYAIAKEYNMSLDDLMRLNDLRSTQIQAYQPIRVYHMPEKATPTTTPTLLTKMHKADGNETLPIIAKKYGMKVEDLIRINQLVNEEQVIAGLELKVLVTPQ
;
A
#
# COMPACT_ATOMS: atom_id res chain seq x y z
N MET A 1 18.15 40.14 -19.88
CA MET A 1 18.83 39.58 -18.70
C MET A 1 17.80 38.76 -17.92
N GLN A 2 17.71 37.44 -18.14
CA GLN A 2 16.80 36.57 -17.38
C GLN A 2 17.50 36.11 -16.09
N SER A 3 17.39 36.91 -15.03
CA SER A 3 18.03 36.72 -13.73
C SER A 3 17.45 35.57 -12.88
N GLY A 4 16.91 34.52 -13.51
CA GLY A 4 16.18 33.44 -12.83
C GLY A 4 16.63 32.01 -13.16
N ILE A 5 17.55 31.82 -14.11
CA ILE A 5 17.97 30.47 -14.52
C ILE A 5 19.00 29.94 -13.53
N LYS A 6 18.54 29.20 -12.52
CA LYS A 6 19.38 28.49 -11.54
C LYS A 6 19.59 27.04 -11.96
N VAL A 7 20.77 26.51 -11.63
CA VAL A 7 20.91 25.06 -11.40
C VAL A 7 19.90 24.69 -10.32
N ALA A 8 19.04 23.71 -10.58
CA ALA A 8 17.99 23.27 -9.65
C ALA A 8 18.60 22.53 -8.45
N THR A 9 19.33 23.27 -7.64
CA THR A 9 19.94 22.86 -6.37
C THR A 9 19.01 23.27 -5.24
N VAL A 10 18.80 22.36 -4.31
CA VAL A 10 18.04 22.56 -3.08
C VAL A 10 19.01 22.43 -1.92
N ASN A 11 19.12 23.49 -1.13
CA ASN A 11 19.90 23.52 0.11
C ASN A 11 18.95 23.87 1.25
N PRO A 12 18.46 22.88 2.02
CA PRO A 12 17.48 23.11 3.08
C PRO A 12 17.92 24.17 4.10
N ALA A 13 19.22 24.27 4.40
CA ALA A 13 19.73 25.23 5.37
C ALA A 13 19.52 26.68 4.94
N THR A 14 19.57 26.97 3.63
CA THR A 14 19.32 28.31 3.09
C THR A 14 17.89 28.49 2.61
N ASP A 15 17.26 27.44 2.10
CA ASP A 15 15.95 27.51 1.45
C ASP A 15 14.79 27.50 2.46
N LEU A 16 14.99 26.96 3.67
CA LEU A 16 14.00 26.91 4.75
C LEU A 16 14.25 27.97 5.85
N ASN A 17 15.06 29.00 5.58
CA ASN A 17 15.34 30.09 6.53
C ASN A 17 15.80 29.64 7.93
N HIS A 18 16.56 28.54 8.03
CA HIS A 18 17.03 27.94 9.29
C HIS A 18 15.95 27.39 10.23
N GLU A 19 14.71 27.25 9.77
CA GLU A 19 13.65 26.58 10.53
C GLU A 19 13.82 25.05 10.49
N SER A 20 13.53 24.39 11.62
CA SER A 20 13.61 22.95 11.74
C SER A 20 12.29 22.31 11.32
N TYR A 21 12.30 21.64 10.17
CA TYR A 21 11.17 20.88 9.65
C TYR A 21 11.48 19.37 9.59
N ASN A 22 10.46 18.54 9.76
CA ASN A 22 10.57 17.07 9.68
C ASN A 22 10.77 16.59 8.24
N SER A 23 10.21 17.32 7.28
CA SER A 23 10.36 17.05 5.86
C SER A 23 10.23 18.33 5.04
N MET A 24 10.51 18.24 3.74
CA MET A 24 10.29 19.35 2.80
C MET A 24 9.70 18.87 1.47
N THR A 25 8.99 19.76 0.80
CA THR A 25 8.46 19.55 -0.54
C THR A 25 9.16 20.51 -1.50
N VAL A 26 9.64 19.97 -2.62
CA VAL A 26 10.28 20.73 -3.69
C VAL A 26 9.40 20.67 -4.92
N THR A 27 8.98 21.83 -5.41
CA THR A 27 8.14 21.97 -6.61
C THR A 27 8.79 22.90 -7.62
N GLY A 28 8.42 22.76 -8.88
CA GLY A 28 8.90 23.64 -9.94
C GLY A 28 8.30 23.30 -11.29
N LYS A 29 8.69 24.06 -12.32
CA LYS A 29 8.22 23.89 -13.70
C LYS A 29 9.38 23.68 -14.65
N LEU A 30 9.38 22.58 -15.38
CA LEU A 30 10.32 22.34 -16.48
C LEU A 30 9.86 23.08 -17.74
N ARG A 31 10.77 23.82 -18.38
CA ARG A 31 10.50 24.52 -19.65
C ARG A 31 11.60 24.30 -20.67
N GLY A 32 11.21 24.21 -21.95
CA GLY A 32 12.14 24.26 -23.08
C GLY A 32 12.79 25.64 -23.17
N ARG A 33 14.11 25.68 -23.34
CA ARG A 33 14.85 26.95 -23.34
C ARG A 33 14.54 27.85 -24.52
N GLU A 34 14.46 27.27 -25.71
CA GLU A 34 14.21 28.02 -26.94
C GLU A 34 12.71 28.23 -27.17
N THR A 35 11.92 27.19 -26.92
CA THR A 35 10.49 27.18 -27.25
C THR A 35 9.60 27.70 -26.14
N MET A 36 10.11 27.77 -24.90
CA MET A 36 9.32 27.98 -23.67
C MET A 36 8.19 26.96 -23.47
N ALA A 37 8.17 25.88 -24.27
CA ALA A 37 7.14 24.85 -24.22
C ALA A 37 7.30 23.96 -22.99
N PHE A 38 6.19 23.39 -22.53
CA PHE A 38 6.17 22.45 -21.41
C PHE A 38 6.44 21.02 -21.91
N PRO A 39 7.55 20.39 -21.51
CA PRO A 39 7.87 19.04 -21.91
C PRO A 39 7.19 18.04 -20.94
N GLY A 40 5.86 17.99 -20.96
CA GLY A 40 5.10 17.02 -20.16
C GLY A 40 5.52 15.57 -20.45
N GLY A 41 5.44 14.70 -19.45
CA GLY A 41 5.93 13.32 -19.52
C GLY A 41 7.45 13.16 -19.29
N THR A 42 8.19 14.27 -19.13
CA THR A 42 9.63 14.22 -18.84
C THR A 42 9.88 13.70 -17.43
N VAL A 43 10.78 12.72 -17.29
CA VAL A 43 11.20 12.18 -16.00
C VAL A 43 12.21 13.14 -15.35
N MET A 44 12.00 13.42 -14.07
CA MET A 44 12.84 14.25 -13.22
C MET A 44 13.47 13.37 -12.16
N HIS A 45 14.78 13.51 -11.92
CA HIS A 45 15.49 12.79 -10.86
C HIS A 45 16.00 13.76 -9.80
N LEU A 46 15.80 13.42 -8.53
CA LEU A 46 16.35 14.13 -7.38
C LEU A 46 17.53 13.33 -6.83
N MET A 47 18.71 13.94 -6.84
CA MET A 47 19.97 13.29 -6.48
C MET A 47 20.68 14.06 -5.38
N ASP A 48 21.37 13.38 -4.46
CA ASP A 48 22.19 14.03 -3.44
C ASP A 48 23.59 14.39 -3.95
N ASP A 49 24.40 15.03 -3.09
CA ASP A 49 25.78 15.41 -3.40
C ASP A 49 26.71 14.20 -3.68
N GLY A 50 26.35 13.00 -3.20
CA GLY A 50 27.05 11.76 -3.47
C GLY A 50 26.70 11.12 -4.81
N GLY A 51 25.71 11.67 -5.53
CA GLY A 51 25.26 11.16 -6.81
C GLY A 51 24.25 10.01 -6.71
N LEU A 52 23.66 9.78 -5.54
CA LEU A 52 22.60 8.80 -5.31
C LEU A 52 21.24 9.42 -5.66
N ILE A 53 20.46 8.74 -6.52
CA ILE A 53 19.09 9.12 -6.82
C ILE A 53 18.21 8.73 -5.62
N HIS A 54 17.56 9.73 -5.01
CA HIS A 54 16.62 9.52 -3.90
C HIS A 54 15.19 9.35 -4.38
N LYS A 55 14.80 10.10 -5.42
CA LYS A 55 13.43 10.12 -5.91
C LYS A 55 13.39 10.44 -7.39
N GLN A 56 12.36 9.98 -8.08
CA GLN A 56 12.05 10.41 -9.43
C GLN A 56 10.57 10.79 -9.54
N THR A 57 10.23 11.69 -10.44
CA THR A 57 8.84 12.06 -10.74
C THR A 57 8.70 12.37 -12.22
N VAL A 58 7.48 12.65 -12.68
CA VAL A 58 7.19 12.99 -14.07
C VAL A 58 6.58 14.39 -14.10
N CYS A 59 7.04 15.22 -15.04
CA CYS A 59 6.41 16.50 -15.30
C CYS A 59 5.01 16.29 -15.87
N ASN A 60 4.00 16.95 -15.31
CA ASN A 60 2.65 16.92 -15.88
C ASN A 60 2.60 17.69 -17.22
N SER A 61 1.42 17.74 -17.86
CA SER A 61 1.22 18.45 -19.14
C SER A 61 1.55 19.95 -19.11
N LYS A 62 1.60 20.57 -17.92
CA LYS A 62 1.98 21.97 -17.68
C LYS A 62 3.47 22.12 -17.32
N GLY A 63 4.24 21.04 -17.38
CA GLY A 63 5.66 20.99 -17.02
C GLY A 63 5.91 20.99 -15.52
N GLU A 64 4.88 20.92 -14.68
CA GLU A 64 5.03 20.95 -13.22
C GLU A 64 5.55 19.61 -12.71
N PHE A 65 6.46 19.64 -11.74
CA PHE A 65 6.95 18.48 -11.01
C PHE A 65 6.90 18.72 -9.50
N ARG A 66 6.86 17.63 -8.73
CA ARG A 66 6.87 17.67 -7.26
C ARG A 66 7.69 16.53 -6.67
N PHE A 67 8.60 16.86 -5.78
CA PHE A 67 9.26 15.92 -4.87
C PHE A 67 8.81 16.23 -3.45
N ALA A 68 7.87 15.46 -2.93
CA ALA A 68 7.31 15.72 -1.61
C ALA A 68 8.01 14.92 -0.50
N ASN A 69 7.87 15.44 0.72
CA ASN A 69 8.26 14.81 1.97
C ASN A 69 9.77 14.52 2.15
N LEU A 70 10.66 15.13 1.38
CA LEU A 70 12.10 14.86 1.41
C LEU A 70 12.75 15.13 2.79
N PRO A 71 13.79 14.36 3.17
CA PRO A 71 14.64 14.68 4.31
C PRO A 71 15.27 16.09 4.20
N THR A 72 15.23 16.85 5.29
CA THR A 72 15.81 18.21 5.36
C THR A 72 17.31 18.23 5.70
N ASN A 73 17.91 17.06 5.96
CA ASN A 73 19.28 16.93 6.42
C ASN A 73 20.34 16.79 5.32
N ARG A 74 19.98 17.04 4.06
CA ARG A 74 20.90 16.94 2.92
C ARG A 74 20.50 17.87 1.78
N ASN A 75 21.48 18.22 0.96
CA ASN A 75 21.24 18.97 -0.26
C ASN A 75 20.81 18.03 -1.39
N TYR A 76 20.09 18.59 -2.35
CA TYR A 76 19.67 17.87 -3.54
C TYR A 76 19.93 18.68 -4.81
N LYS A 77 20.03 17.97 -5.93
CA LYS A 77 20.06 18.52 -7.28
C LYS A 77 19.06 17.77 -8.16
N ILE A 78 18.42 18.49 -9.07
CA ILE A 78 17.40 17.94 -9.96
C ILE A 78 17.97 17.77 -11.38
N TYR A 79 17.63 16.66 -12.06
CA TYR A 79 18.16 16.23 -13.37
C TYR A 79 17.09 15.68 -14.32
N THR A 80 17.28 15.80 -15.65
CA THR A 80 16.39 15.25 -16.72
C THR A 80 16.72 13.84 -17.16
N ASN A 81 17.92 13.36 -16.83
CA ASN A 81 18.44 12.10 -17.35
C ASN A 81 19.35 11.41 -16.32
N GLU A 82 19.43 10.09 -16.43
CA GLU A 82 20.34 9.26 -15.65
C GLU A 82 21.82 9.55 -15.96
N GLN A 83 22.10 10.25 -17.07
CA GLN A 83 23.44 10.67 -17.50
C GLN A 83 24.00 11.86 -16.70
N ARG A 84 23.30 12.30 -15.63
CA ARG A 84 23.76 13.34 -14.70
C ARG A 84 24.01 14.71 -15.36
N GLN A 85 23.32 15.03 -16.46
CA GLN A 85 23.34 16.40 -16.97
C GLN A 85 22.49 17.29 -16.06
N THR A 86 23.15 18.12 -15.26
CA THR A 86 22.49 19.16 -14.45
C THR A 86 21.66 20.06 -15.36
N TYR A 87 20.48 20.52 -14.90
CA TYR A 87 19.78 21.64 -15.55
C TYR A 87 20.54 22.95 -15.28
N SER A 88 21.68 23.13 -15.93
CA SER A 88 22.41 24.39 -15.95
C SER A 88 21.96 25.23 -17.13
N GLN A 89 22.47 26.47 -17.18
CA GLN A 89 22.30 27.41 -18.30
C GLN A 89 22.89 26.92 -19.64
N ASP A 90 23.12 25.62 -19.84
CA ASP A 90 23.60 25.01 -21.10
C ASP A 90 22.72 23.85 -21.58
N SER A 91 21.65 23.52 -20.84
CA SER A 91 20.73 22.44 -21.17
C SER A 91 19.57 22.90 -22.07
N LYS A 92 19.00 21.95 -22.84
CA LYS A 92 17.79 22.16 -23.68
C LYS A 92 16.58 22.62 -22.86
N PHE A 93 16.58 22.31 -21.57
CA PHE A 93 15.52 22.64 -20.62
C PHE A 93 16.09 23.39 -19.42
N PHE A 94 15.24 24.16 -18.74
CA PHE A 94 15.54 24.82 -17.46
C PHE A 94 14.36 24.68 -16.49
N VAL A 95 14.65 24.81 -15.19
CA VAL A 95 13.64 24.83 -14.13
C VAL A 95 13.24 26.27 -13.81
N ASP A 96 11.95 26.55 -13.88
CA ASP A 96 11.29 27.80 -13.55
C ASP A 96 10.48 27.65 -12.25
N ASN A 97 10.39 28.72 -11.46
CA ASN A 97 9.66 28.76 -10.18
C ASN A 97 9.96 27.58 -9.25
N LEU A 98 11.25 27.29 -9.01
CA LEU A 98 11.63 26.31 -8.00
C LEU A 98 11.27 26.83 -6.61
N THR A 99 10.45 26.09 -5.89
CA THR A 99 9.99 26.40 -4.54
C THR A 99 10.31 25.23 -3.60
N VAL A 100 10.69 25.58 -2.37
CA VAL A 100 11.00 24.62 -1.30
C VAL A 100 10.16 25.01 -0.09
N GLU A 101 9.32 24.11 0.37
CA GLU A 101 8.41 24.34 1.48
C GLU A 101 8.64 23.29 2.57
N GLY A 102 8.77 23.72 3.82
CA GLY A 102 8.97 22.85 4.97
C GLY A 102 7.64 22.31 5.51
N SER A 103 7.66 21.08 6.04
CA SER A 103 6.51 20.46 6.70
C SER A 103 6.93 19.73 7.99
N ASN A 104 6.04 19.76 8.97
CA ASN A 104 6.19 19.00 10.22
C ASN A 104 5.67 17.56 10.10
N VAL A 105 5.20 17.15 8.92
CA VAL A 105 4.84 15.76 8.66
C VAL A 105 6.11 14.93 8.45
N SER A 106 6.13 13.72 9.02
CA SER A 106 7.24 12.78 8.88
C SER A 106 7.36 12.28 7.43
N TYR A 107 8.59 12.09 6.96
CA TYR A 107 8.86 11.54 5.62
C TYR A 107 8.45 10.07 5.48
N THR A 108 8.36 9.31 6.58
CA THR A 108 8.31 7.85 6.54
C THR A 108 7.24 7.33 5.57
N PRO A 109 7.65 6.70 4.45
CA PRO A 109 6.71 6.08 3.53
C PRO A 109 5.93 4.98 4.26
N LYS A 110 4.60 5.10 4.25
CA LYS A 110 3.70 4.09 4.82
C LYS A 110 3.24 3.15 3.72
N LYS A 111 3.37 1.85 3.91
CA LYS A 111 2.78 0.87 2.99
C LYS A 111 1.26 1.05 3.01
N PHE A 112 0.69 1.26 1.83
CA PHE A 112 -0.74 1.35 1.62
C PHE A 112 -1.29 -0.04 1.31
N GLU A 113 -1.00 -0.56 0.11
CA GLU A 113 -1.50 -1.84 -0.38
C GLU A 113 -0.57 -2.41 -1.46
N THR A 114 -0.78 -3.66 -1.85
CA THR A 114 -0.12 -4.26 -3.01
C THR A 114 -1.17 -4.59 -4.09
N ILE A 115 -0.91 -4.15 -5.32
CA ILE A 115 -1.72 -4.48 -6.50
C ILE A 115 -1.04 -5.58 -7.30
N TYR A 116 -1.79 -6.59 -7.72
CA TYR A 116 -1.31 -7.67 -8.58
C TYR A 116 -1.89 -7.57 -9.98
N TYR A 117 -1.25 -8.22 -10.95
CA TYR A 117 -1.72 -8.26 -12.34
C TYR A 117 -1.42 -9.60 -13.01
N ASP A 118 -2.14 -9.87 -14.09
CA ASP A 118 -2.03 -11.13 -14.80
C ASP A 118 -0.85 -11.16 -15.77
N TYR A 119 -0.45 -12.38 -16.13
CA TYR A 119 0.61 -12.61 -17.09
C TYR A 119 0.23 -12.05 -18.46
N ALA A 120 1.12 -11.25 -19.06
CA ALA A 120 0.95 -10.61 -20.37
C ALA A 120 -0.32 -9.76 -20.58
N GLN A 121 -1.11 -9.50 -19.52
CA GLN A 121 -2.27 -8.62 -19.62
C GLN A 121 -1.90 -7.15 -19.39
N THR A 122 -2.68 -6.29 -20.04
CA THR A 122 -2.51 -4.82 -20.01
C THR A 122 -3.67 -4.10 -19.31
N GLY A 123 -4.61 -4.84 -18.69
CA GLY A 123 -5.70 -4.27 -17.90
C GLY A 123 -5.45 -4.35 -16.40
N LEU A 124 -6.18 -3.54 -15.64
CA LEU A 124 -6.25 -3.65 -14.18
C LEU A 124 -7.19 -4.81 -13.80
N ARG A 125 -6.76 -5.61 -12.83
CA ARG A 125 -7.60 -6.67 -12.25
C ARG A 125 -8.75 -6.07 -11.43
N PRO A 126 -9.90 -6.74 -11.29
CA PRO A 126 -10.98 -6.29 -10.41
C PRO A 126 -10.51 -6.03 -8.97
N GLU A 127 -9.64 -6.90 -8.43
CA GLU A 127 -9.09 -6.75 -7.07
C GLU A 127 -8.20 -5.50 -6.96
N ALA A 128 -7.47 -5.15 -8.03
CA ALA A 128 -6.68 -3.93 -8.09
C ALA A 128 -7.57 -2.67 -8.07
N VAL A 129 -8.70 -2.72 -8.76
CA VAL A 129 -9.66 -1.59 -8.79
C VAL A 129 -10.20 -1.30 -7.40
N LEU A 130 -10.42 -2.31 -6.57
CA LEU A 130 -10.82 -2.13 -5.17
C LEU A 130 -9.77 -1.35 -4.38
N VAL A 131 -8.50 -1.74 -4.46
CA VAL A 131 -7.37 -1.02 -3.82
C VAL A 131 -7.29 0.43 -4.32
N LEU A 132 -7.47 0.65 -5.62
CA LEU A 132 -7.38 2.00 -6.20
C LEU A 132 -8.55 2.90 -5.82
N LYS A 133 -9.74 2.35 -5.52
CA LYS A 133 -10.86 3.14 -4.99
C LYS A 133 -10.54 3.69 -3.59
N ASP A 134 -10.01 2.85 -2.71
CA ASP A 134 -9.57 3.28 -1.39
C ASP A 134 -8.45 4.32 -1.48
N LEU A 135 -7.52 4.17 -2.44
CA LEU A 135 -6.48 5.17 -2.68
C LEU A 135 -7.06 6.50 -3.18
N VAL A 136 -8.13 6.45 -3.99
CA VAL A 136 -8.87 7.64 -4.44
C VAL A 136 -9.54 8.36 -3.29
N GLU A 137 -10.13 7.62 -2.35
CA GLU A 137 -10.69 8.21 -1.12
C GLU A 137 -9.59 8.84 -0.27
N LEU A 138 -8.45 8.15 -0.11
CA LEU A 138 -7.34 8.65 0.67
C LEU A 138 -6.80 10.01 0.17
N PHE A 139 -6.57 10.17 -1.14
CA PHE A 139 -6.04 11.45 -1.66
C PHE A 139 -7.07 12.58 -1.66
N ARG A 140 -8.37 12.28 -1.53
CA ARG A 140 -9.40 13.30 -1.32
C ARG A 140 -9.35 13.84 0.10
N ASP A 141 -9.08 12.97 1.08
CA ASP A 141 -8.98 13.35 2.49
C ASP A 141 -7.63 14.02 2.81
N TYR A 142 -6.56 13.62 2.11
CA TYR A 142 -5.22 14.14 2.30
C TYR A 142 -4.62 14.64 0.99
N THR A 143 -4.77 15.94 0.69
CA THR A 143 -4.40 16.52 -0.60
C THR A 143 -2.89 16.71 -0.83
N ASP A 144 -2.09 16.69 0.23
CA ASP A 144 -0.62 16.89 0.17
C ASP A 144 0.18 15.57 0.14
N ILE A 145 -0.51 14.42 0.13
CA ILE A 145 0.19 13.13 0.07
C ILE A 145 0.88 12.94 -1.27
N GLN A 146 1.93 12.13 -1.27
CA GLN A 146 2.54 11.62 -2.49
C GLN A 146 2.54 10.10 -2.48
N ILE A 147 2.08 9.52 -3.59
CA ILE A 147 1.97 8.08 -3.83
C ILE A 147 3.26 7.62 -4.49
N GLU A 148 3.91 6.61 -3.93
CA GLU A 148 5.09 5.97 -4.49
C GLU A 148 4.72 4.56 -4.94
N MET A 149 4.92 4.27 -6.23
CA MET A 149 4.54 3.02 -6.86
C MET A 149 5.78 2.26 -7.28
N ASP A 150 6.09 1.19 -6.56
CA ASP A 150 7.18 0.27 -6.88
C ASP A 150 6.66 -0.88 -7.73
N SER A 151 6.96 -0.86 -9.02
CA SER A 151 6.46 -1.84 -9.98
C SER A 151 7.52 -2.88 -10.33
N TYR A 152 7.18 -4.14 -10.11
CA TYR A 152 8.02 -5.30 -10.36
C TYR A 152 7.51 -6.08 -11.57
N THR A 153 8.18 -7.15 -11.97
CA THR A 153 7.70 -8.16 -12.93
C THR A 153 8.16 -9.55 -12.51
N ASP A 154 7.69 -10.59 -13.22
CA ASP A 154 8.27 -11.93 -13.09
C ASP A 154 9.55 -12.07 -13.93
N HIS A 155 10.17 -13.26 -13.89
CA HIS A 155 11.49 -13.48 -14.46
C HIS A 155 11.50 -13.68 -15.98
N PHE A 156 10.34 -13.80 -16.63
CA PHE A 156 10.26 -14.16 -18.05
C PHE A 156 10.65 -12.99 -18.96
N GLY A 157 11.46 -13.24 -19.97
CA GLY A 157 11.91 -12.23 -20.93
C GLY A 157 13.18 -11.46 -20.51
N THR A 158 13.59 -10.50 -21.33
CA THR A 158 14.81 -9.70 -21.10
C THR A 158 14.62 -8.66 -20.00
N ASP A 159 15.71 -8.18 -19.42
CA ASP A 159 15.70 -7.16 -18.36
C ASP A 159 15.09 -5.85 -18.88
N GLU A 160 15.46 -5.44 -20.10
CA GLU A 160 14.90 -4.27 -20.77
C GLU A 160 13.39 -4.38 -21.01
N ALA A 161 12.92 -5.54 -21.48
CA ALA A 161 11.49 -5.78 -21.68
C ALA A 161 10.71 -5.74 -20.36
N ASN A 162 11.29 -6.30 -19.29
CA ASN A 162 10.69 -6.29 -17.96
C ASN A 162 10.66 -4.87 -17.35
N MET A 163 11.70 -4.08 -17.58
CA MET A 163 11.76 -2.68 -17.15
C MET A 163 10.71 -1.83 -17.88
N ALA A 164 10.56 -2.02 -19.19
CA ALA A 164 9.51 -1.36 -19.96
C ALA A 164 8.11 -1.79 -19.51
N LEU A 165 7.93 -3.07 -19.18
CA LEU A 165 6.66 -3.64 -18.75
C LEU A 165 6.23 -3.16 -17.36
N SER A 166 7.14 -3.11 -16.37
CA SER A 166 6.85 -2.54 -15.05
C SER A 166 6.45 -1.06 -15.17
N LYS A 167 7.21 -0.27 -15.94
CA LYS A 167 6.86 1.13 -16.22
C LYS A 167 5.47 1.27 -16.85
N LYS A 168 5.16 0.45 -17.85
CA LYS A 168 3.84 0.45 -18.50
C LYS A 168 2.72 0.13 -17.51
N ARG A 169 2.93 -0.82 -16.59
CA ARG A 169 1.94 -1.22 -15.58
C ARG A 169 1.69 -0.13 -14.54
N ALA A 170 2.74 0.52 -14.06
CA ALA A 170 2.61 1.67 -13.18
C ALA A 170 1.86 2.83 -13.85
N ASN A 171 2.11 3.08 -15.14
CA ASN A 171 1.38 4.09 -15.90
C ASN A 171 -0.11 3.79 -16.04
N LEU A 172 -0.52 2.52 -16.15
CA LEU A 172 -1.95 2.15 -16.16
C LEU A 172 -2.64 2.49 -14.83
N VAL A 173 -1.95 2.29 -13.71
CA VAL A 173 -2.47 2.73 -12.40
C VAL A 173 -2.57 4.26 -12.35
N MET A 174 -1.54 4.96 -12.81
CA MET A 174 -1.55 6.43 -12.88
C MET A 174 -2.70 6.95 -13.75
N ASP A 175 -2.93 6.35 -14.92
CA ASP A 175 -4.01 6.71 -15.83
C ASP A 175 -5.38 6.49 -15.17
N TYR A 176 -5.57 5.38 -14.44
CA TYR A 176 -6.78 5.16 -13.65
C TYR A 176 -6.99 6.26 -12.61
N LEU A 177 -5.96 6.59 -11.83
CA LEU A 177 -6.07 7.61 -10.79
C LEU A 177 -6.29 9.03 -11.36
N ARG A 178 -5.72 9.32 -12.54
CA ARG A 178 -5.93 10.60 -13.25
C ARG A 178 -7.40 10.81 -13.60
N VAL A 179 -8.12 9.76 -14.00
CA VAL A 179 -9.58 9.84 -14.28
C VAL A 179 -10.35 10.30 -13.04
N TYR A 180 -9.85 10.00 -11.84
CA TYR A 180 -10.45 10.42 -10.56
C TYR A 180 -9.88 11.74 -10.01
N GLY A 181 -9.09 12.48 -10.80
CA GLY A 181 -8.61 13.82 -10.47
C GLY A 181 -7.25 13.89 -9.79
N LEU A 182 -6.50 12.79 -9.75
CA LEU A 182 -5.12 12.82 -9.22
C LEU A 182 -4.22 13.66 -10.14
N ASP A 183 -3.46 14.60 -9.56
CA ASP A 183 -2.36 15.27 -10.26
C ASP A 183 -1.18 14.30 -10.39
N GLU A 184 -0.60 14.21 -11.59
CA GLU A 184 0.55 13.37 -11.90
C GLU A 184 1.75 13.70 -11.01
N THR A 185 1.87 14.94 -10.55
CA THR A 185 2.94 15.34 -9.62
C THR A 185 2.81 14.67 -8.24
N SER A 186 1.61 14.15 -7.90
CA SER A 186 1.36 13.38 -6.69
C SER A 186 1.78 11.92 -6.79
N VAL A 187 2.38 11.50 -7.90
CA VAL A 187 2.80 10.13 -8.13
C VAL A 187 4.29 10.05 -8.45
N VAL A 188 4.94 9.07 -7.83
CA VAL A 188 6.28 8.62 -8.17
C VAL A 188 6.18 7.18 -8.65
N VAL A 189 6.75 6.93 -9.83
CA VAL A 189 6.82 5.60 -10.43
C VAL A 189 8.25 5.08 -10.35
N ASN A 190 8.45 3.98 -9.63
CA ASN A 190 9.71 3.26 -9.54
C ASN A 190 9.56 1.93 -10.28
N ALA A 191 10.04 1.88 -11.53
CA ALA A 191 10.07 0.67 -12.32
C ALA A 191 11.31 -0.15 -11.94
N HIS A 192 11.10 -1.35 -11.40
CA HIS A 192 12.18 -2.26 -10.98
C HIS A 192 12.38 -3.42 -11.95
N GLY A 193 11.36 -3.75 -12.75
CA GLY A 193 11.40 -4.95 -13.59
C GLY A 193 11.51 -6.20 -12.72
N LYS A 194 12.35 -7.17 -13.13
CA LYS A 194 12.44 -8.48 -12.46
C LYS A 194 13.53 -8.59 -11.39
N VAL A 195 14.20 -7.49 -11.05
CA VAL A 195 15.43 -7.51 -10.22
C VAL A 195 15.15 -7.71 -8.72
N ILE A 196 13.91 -7.47 -8.26
CA ILE A 196 13.50 -7.61 -6.85
C ILE A 196 12.28 -8.54 -6.76
N PRO A 197 12.48 -9.88 -6.80
CA PRO A 197 11.40 -10.84 -6.68
C PRO A 197 10.90 -10.96 -5.23
N ALA A 198 9.58 -11.05 -5.04
CA ALA A 198 8.95 -11.39 -3.77
C ALA A 198 9.04 -12.90 -3.46
N SER A 199 8.94 -13.75 -4.48
CA SER A 199 9.24 -15.18 -4.40
C SER A 199 10.39 -15.53 -5.34
N LYS A 200 11.38 -16.25 -4.82
CA LYS A 200 12.49 -16.81 -5.60
C LYS A 200 12.08 -18.06 -6.38
N ASN A 201 10.94 -18.65 -6.07
CA ASN A 201 10.44 -19.80 -6.82
C ASN A 201 9.90 -19.35 -8.17
N MET A 202 10.39 -19.97 -9.23
CA MET A 202 10.20 -19.55 -10.62
C MET A 202 9.15 -20.40 -11.35
N THR A 203 8.33 -21.18 -10.64
CA THR A 203 7.17 -21.83 -11.27
C THR A 203 6.22 -20.77 -11.85
N ARG A 204 5.47 -21.15 -12.89
CA ARG A 204 4.58 -20.22 -13.58
C ARG A 204 3.53 -19.66 -12.64
N GLU A 205 3.01 -20.50 -11.76
CA GLU A 205 1.96 -20.19 -10.81
C GLU A 205 2.49 -19.29 -9.67
N GLU A 206 3.61 -19.64 -9.04
CA GLU A 206 4.17 -18.85 -7.93
C GLU A 206 4.75 -17.52 -8.39
N SER A 207 5.26 -17.44 -9.63
CA SER A 207 5.78 -16.19 -10.19
C SER A 207 4.73 -15.06 -10.22
N THR A 208 3.44 -15.39 -10.07
CA THR A 208 2.34 -14.44 -9.94
C THR A 208 2.53 -13.47 -8.78
N VAL A 209 3.16 -13.87 -7.68
CA VAL A 209 3.40 -12.95 -6.55
C VAL A 209 4.45 -11.88 -6.88
N ASN A 210 5.31 -12.13 -7.86
CA ASN A 210 6.29 -11.15 -8.35
C ASN A 210 5.65 -10.12 -9.27
N ARG A 211 4.52 -10.48 -9.88
CA ARG A 211 3.72 -9.64 -10.75
C ARG A 211 2.89 -8.64 -9.94
N ARG A 212 3.57 -7.64 -9.35
CA ARG A 212 2.96 -6.69 -8.42
C ARG A 212 3.41 -5.24 -8.58
N ILE A 213 2.62 -4.34 -7.99
CA ILE A 213 2.95 -2.95 -7.69
C ILE A 213 2.76 -2.78 -6.19
N ASP A 214 3.82 -2.44 -5.46
CA ASP A 214 3.73 -2.07 -4.06
C ASP A 214 3.45 -0.56 -3.97
N LEU A 215 2.38 -0.18 -3.28
CA LEU A 215 1.97 1.20 -3.09
C LEU A 215 2.40 1.68 -1.72
N HIS A 216 3.16 2.77 -1.69
CA HIS A 216 3.50 3.50 -0.49
C HIS A 216 2.95 4.92 -0.58
N VAL A 217 2.65 5.51 0.57
CA VAL A 217 2.14 6.88 0.66
C VAL A 217 2.96 7.64 1.70
N THR A 218 3.38 8.84 1.31
CA THR A 218 4.06 9.81 2.18
C THR A 218 3.15 11.00 2.46
N GLY A 219 3.39 11.74 3.54
CA GLY A 219 2.57 12.90 3.92
C GLY A 219 1.32 12.54 4.75
N LEU A 220 1.20 11.28 5.18
CA LEU A 220 0.14 10.84 6.09
C LEU A 220 0.52 11.12 7.54
N PRO A 221 -0.45 11.48 8.41
CA PRO A 221 -0.18 11.63 9.85
C PRO A 221 0.27 10.29 10.45
N ASP A 222 1.08 10.32 11.50
CA ASP A 222 1.57 9.12 12.17
C ASP A 222 0.44 8.21 12.68
N SER A 223 -0.70 8.80 13.05
CA SER A 223 -1.92 8.09 13.47
C SER A 223 -2.65 7.35 12.35
N TYR A 224 -2.36 7.65 11.08
CA TYR A 224 -2.98 6.94 9.96
C TYR A 224 -2.59 5.46 9.98
N GLN A 225 -3.61 4.60 9.97
CA GLN A 225 -3.49 3.16 9.86
C GLN A 225 -4.33 2.66 8.68
N PRO A 226 -3.76 1.90 7.74
CA PRO A 226 -4.56 1.26 6.71
C PRO A 226 -5.55 0.29 7.35
N THR A 227 -6.79 0.27 6.85
CA THR A 227 -7.84 -0.60 7.38
C THR A 227 -7.87 -1.97 6.71
N THR A 228 -7.22 -2.11 5.54
CA THR A 228 -7.16 -3.37 4.77
C THR A 228 -5.75 -3.70 4.33
N THR A 229 -5.50 -4.98 4.06
CA THR A 229 -4.30 -5.46 3.38
C THR A 229 -4.68 -6.50 2.34
N THR A 230 -3.91 -6.59 1.26
CA THR A 230 -4.06 -7.58 0.20
C THR A 230 -3.06 -8.70 0.38
N LEU A 231 -3.56 -9.91 0.61
CA LEU A 231 -2.75 -11.14 0.59
C LEU A 231 -2.94 -11.90 -0.73
N VAL A 232 -2.07 -12.88 -0.97
CA VAL A 232 -2.21 -13.80 -2.10
C VAL A 232 -2.63 -15.18 -1.59
N ALA A 233 -3.79 -15.64 -2.06
CA ALA A 233 -4.35 -16.94 -1.69
C ALA A 233 -3.38 -18.07 -2.05
N GLN A 234 -3.07 -18.94 -1.08
CA GLN A 234 -2.19 -20.08 -1.31
C GLN A 234 -2.92 -21.22 -2.05
N PRO A 235 -2.21 -22.12 -2.74
CA PRO A 235 -2.81 -23.32 -3.30
C PRO A 235 -3.63 -24.09 -2.26
N ASN A 236 -4.84 -24.52 -2.65
CA ASN A 236 -5.80 -25.22 -1.79
C ASN A 236 -6.33 -24.43 -0.57
N SER A 237 -6.09 -23.11 -0.50
CA SER A 237 -6.73 -22.27 0.52
C SER A 237 -8.24 -22.11 0.24
N SER A 238 -9.00 -21.77 1.28
CA SER A 238 -10.44 -21.47 1.17
C SER A 238 -10.73 -20.12 1.81
N LEU A 239 -11.78 -19.43 1.33
CA LEU A 239 -12.23 -18.18 1.94
C LEU A 239 -12.58 -18.36 3.43
N TYR A 240 -13.12 -19.51 3.82
CA TYR A 240 -13.42 -19.80 5.23
C TYR A 240 -12.16 -19.81 6.10
N ALA A 241 -11.08 -20.45 5.63
CA ALA A 241 -9.81 -20.49 6.35
C ALA A 241 -9.20 -19.08 6.47
N ILE A 242 -9.22 -18.31 5.37
CA ILE A 242 -8.73 -16.92 5.35
C ILE A 242 -9.57 -16.03 6.29
N ALA A 243 -10.90 -16.10 6.20
CA ALA A 243 -11.78 -15.33 7.07
C ALA A 243 -11.52 -15.64 8.55
N LYS A 244 -11.37 -16.93 8.89
CA LYS A 244 -11.03 -17.36 10.25
C LYS A 244 -9.68 -16.84 10.72
N GLU A 245 -8.66 -16.87 9.86
CA GLU A 245 -7.31 -16.37 10.18
C GLU A 245 -7.33 -14.87 10.51
N TYR A 246 -8.11 -14.09 9.78
CA TYR A 246 -8.24 -12.64 9.96
C TYR A 246 -9.41 -12.21 10.86
N ASN A 247 -10.06 -13.17 11.55
CA ASN A 247 -11.21 -12.92 12.42
C ASN A 247 -12.33 -12.11 11.75
N MET A 248 -12.61 -12.44 10.48
CA MET A 248 -13.69 -11.89 9.68
C MET A 248 -14.81 -12.92 9.52
N SER A 249 -16.04 -12.47 9.30
CA SER A 249 -17.07 -13.37 8.79
C SER A 249 -16.78 -13.71 7.32
N LEU A 250 -17.21 -14.89 6.86
CA LEU A 250 -17.09 -15.26 5.44
C LEU A 250 -17.80 -14.22 4.54
N ASP A 251 -18.97 -13.74 4.98
CA ASP A 251 -19.75 -12.74 4.28
C ASP A 251 -19.04 -11.39 4.20
N ASP A 252 -18.38 -10.94 5.27
CA ASP A 252 -17.57 -9.71 5.25
C ASP A 252 -16.39 -9.85 4.31
N LEU A 253 -15.70 -10.99 4.33
CA LEU A 253 -14.59 -11.26 3.43
C LEU A 253 -15.05 -11.24 1.97
N MET A 254 -16.18 -11.88 1.66
CA MET A 254 -16.73 -11.89 0.31
C MET A 254 -17.15 -10.49 -0.15
N ARG A 255 -17.83 -9.72 0.72
CA ARG A 255 -18.22 -8.32 0.43
C ARG A 255 -17.01 -7.42 0.20
N LEU A 256 -15.98 -7.52 1.03
CA LEU A 256 -14.74 -6.72 0.90
C LEU A 256 -14.04 -6.95 -0.44
N ASN A 257 -14.21 -8.14 -1.02
CA ASN A 257 -13.57 -8.56 -2.27
C ASN A 257 -14.52 -8.54 -3.48
N ASP A 258 -15.75 -8.02 -3.35
CA ASP A 258 -16.80 -8.07 -4.37
C ASP A 258 -17.05 -9.50 -4.93
N LEU A 259 -16.88 -10.55 -4.09
CA LEU A 259 -17.02 -11.95 -4.48
C LEU A 259 -18.49 -12.42 -4.41
N ARG A 260 -18.93 -13.12 -5.46
CA ARG A 260 -20.26 -13.73 -5.55
C ARG A 260 -20.27 -15.24 -5.28
N SER A 261 -19.11 -15.84 -5.08
CA SER A 261 -18.91 -17.28 -4.87
C SER A 261 -17.79 -17.48 -3.85
N THR A 262 -17.82 -18.62 -3.16
CA THR A 262 -16.77 -19.02 -2.22
C THR A 262 -15.57 -19.66 -2.89
N GLN A 263 -15.65 -19.95 -4.20
CA GLN A 263 -14.56 -20.50 -4.97
C GLN A 263 -13.51 -19.43 -5.25
N ILE A 264 -12.26 -19.74 -4.90
CA ILE A 264 -11.09 -18.89 -5.17
C ILE A 264 -10.04 -19.68 -5.92
N GLN A 265 -9.21 -18.97 -6.67
CA GLN A 265 -8.08 -19.55 -7.39
C GLN A 265 -6.80 -19.45 -6.57
N ALA A 266 -5.89 -20.40 -6.78
CA ALA A 266 -4.54 -20.27 -6.27
C ALA A 266 -3.92 -18.97 -6.80
N TYR A 267 -3.22 -18.24 -5.94
CA TYR A 267 -2.60 -16.95 -6.20
C TYR A 267 -3.57 -15.81 -6.52
N GLN A 268 -4.86 -15.97 -6.20
CA GLN A 268 -5.80 -14.86 -6.25
C GLN A 268 -5.49 -13.84 -5.14
N PRO A 269 -5.36 -12.54 -5.46
CA PRO A 269 -5.30 -11.50 -4.45
C PRO A 269 -6.62 -11.45 -3.68
N ILE A 270 -6.53 -11.41 -2.36
CA ILE A 270 -7.67 -11.32 -1.46
C ILE A 270 -7.39 -10.21 -0.46
N ARG A 271 -8.27 -9.23 -0.40
CA ARG A 271 -8.29 -8.17 0.61
C ARG A 271 -8.86 -8.71 1.92
N VAL A 272 -8.24 -8.35 3.02
CA VAL A 272 -8.69 -8.64 4.38
C VAL A 272 -8.58 -7.37 5.22
N TYR A 273 -9.34 -7.25 6.29
CA TYR A 273 -9.15 -6.13 7.22
C TYR A 273 -7.83 -6.29 7.99
N HIS A 274 -7.14 -5.18 8.24
CA HIS A 274 -6.09 -5.14 9.26
C HIS A 274 -6.74 -5.47 10.61
N MET A 275 -6.23 -6.49 11.28
CA MET A 275 -6.39 -6.52 12.73
C MET A 275 -5.65 -5.29 13.26
N PRO A 276 -6.25 -4.44 14.12
CA PRO A 276 -5.40 -3.63 14.98
C PRO A 276 -4.44 -4.59 15.67
N GLU A 277 -3.13 -4.29 15.69
CA GLU A 277 -2.18 -5.01 16.54
C GLU A 277 -2.91 -5.27 17.86
N LYS A 278 -3.01 -6.55 18.26
CA LYS A 278 -3.66 -6.95 19.50
C LYS A 278 -3.33 -5.89 20.54
N ALA A 279 -4.33 -5.09 20.93
CA ALA A 279 -4.17 -4.19 22.04
C ALA A 279 -3.54 -5.05 23.15
N THR A 280 -2.37 -4.62 23.63
CA THR A 280 -1.73 -5.23 24.80
C THR A 280 -2.82 -5.50 25.83
N PRO A 281 -2.86 -6.72 26.42
CA PRO A 281 -4.04 -7.22 27.08
C PRO A 281 -4.45 -6.24 28.18
N THR A 282 -5.45 -5.43 27.87
CA THR A 282 -6.19 -4.68 28.87
C THR A 282 -6.92 -5.75 29.63
N THR A 283 -6.49 -5.96 30.88
CA THR A 283 -6.94 -6.97 31.83
C THR A 283 -8.39 -7.41 31.55
N THR A 284 -8.53 -8.50 30.81
CA THR A 284 -9.83 -9.14 30.62
C THR A 284 -10.22 -9.69 31.98
N PRO A 285 -11.41 -9.38 32.53
CA PRO A 285 -11.84 -9.98 33.77
C PRO A 285 -11.81 -11.49 33.61
N THR A 286 -11.09 -12.17 34.51
CA THR A 286 -11.00 -13.63 34.56
C THR A 286 -12.42 -14.18 34.68
N LEU A 287 -12.95 -14.71 33.58
CA LEU A 287 -14.25 -15.37 33.56
C LEU A 287 -14.18 -16.58 34.50
N LEU A 288 -15.01 -16.60 35.53
CA LEU A 288 -15.14 -17.77 36.40
C LEU A 288 -15.80 -18.90 35.60
N THR A 289 -15.11 -20.04 35.50
CA THR A 289 -15.60 -21.21 34.78
C THR A 289 -15.74 -22.42 35.70
N LYS A 290 -16.75 -23.26 35.46
CA LYS A 290 -16.91 -24.58 36.09
C LYS A 290 -16.96 -25.66 35.01
N MET A 291 -16.58 -26.91 35.34
CA MET A 291 -16.80 -28.06 34.47
C MET A 291 -18.24 -28.60 34.60
N HIS A 292 -18.90 -28.79 33.47
CA HIS A 292 -20.20 -29.45 33.32
C HIS A 292 -20.01 -30.72 32.48
N LYS A 293 -20.48 -31.86 32.98
CA LYS A 293 -20.45 -33.13 32.23
C LYS A 293 -21.79 -33.27 31.51
N ALA A 294 -21.76 -33.34 30.18
CA ALA A 294 -22.95 -33.45 29.36
C ALA A 294 -23.66 -34.79 29.59
N ASP A 295 -24.94 -34.74 29.92
CA ASP A 295 -25.78 -35.93 30.00
C ASP A 295 -26.17 -36.40 28.58
N GLY A 296 -26.49 -37.68 28.40
CA GLY A 296 -26.73 -38.27 27.08
C GLY A 296 -27.92 -37.71 26.28
N ASN A 297 -28.71 -36.82 26.88
CA ASN A 297 -29.85 -36.13 26.27
C ASN A 297 -29.68 -34.59 26.23
N GLU A 298 -28.51 -34.04 26.59
CA GLU A 298 -28.24 -32.60 26.54
C GLU A 298 -27.56 -32.19 25.22
N THR A 299 -27.94 -31.02 24.67
CA THR A 299 -27.29 -30.39 23.50
C THR A 299 -26.61 -29.07 23.91
N LEU A 300 -25.67 -28.53 23.12
CA LEU A 300 -25.01 -27.25 23.46
C LEU A 300 -26.00 -26.10 23.72
N PRO A 301 -27.09 -25.92 22.94
CA PRO A 301 -28.11 -24.92 23.27
C PRO A 301 -28.76 -25.10 24.64
N ILE A 302 -29.02 -26.35 25.05
CA ILE A 302 -29.60 -26.66 26.38
C ILE A 302 -28.61 -26.31 27.49
N ILE A 303 -27.34 -26.68 27.32
CA ILE A 303 -26.28 -26.43 28.30
C ILE A 303 -26.00 -24.93 28.39
N ALA A 304 -25.87 -24.22 27.27
CA ALA A 304 -25.64 -22.79 27.24
C ALA A 304 -26.78 -22.02 27.95
N LYS A 305 -28.03 -22.40 27.67
CA LYS A 305 -29.22 -21.84 28.35
C LYS A 305 -29.22 -22.09 29.86
N LYS A 306 -28.80 -23.30 30.29
CA LYS A 306 -28.69 -23.67 31.72
C LYS A 306 -27.71 -22.78 32.49
N TYR A 307 -26.65 -22.33 31.84
CA TYR A 307 -25.62 -21.46 32.43
C TYR A 307 -25.77 -19.97 32.06
N GLY A 308 -26.87 -19.59 31.40
CA GLY A 308 -27.12 -18.21 31.00
C GLY A 308 -26.08 -17.63 30.05
N MET A 309 -25.40 -18.49 29.28
CA MET A 309 -24.36 -18.10 28.33
C MET A 309 -24.81 -18.35 26.88
N LYS A 310 -24.14 -17.73 25.91
CA LYS A 310 -24.42 -17.99 24.48
C LYS A 310 -23.78 -19.31 24.05
N VAL A 311 -24.38 -19.96 23.05
CA VAL A 311 -23.86 -21.24 22.49
C VAL A 311 -22.47 -21.02 21.89
N GLU A 312 -22.27 -19.89 21.24
CA GLU A 312 -21.00 -19.49 20.65
C GLU A 312 -19.91 -19.31 21.71
N ASP A 313 -20.26 -18.76 22.88
CA ASP A 313 -19.33 -18.64 24.00
C ASP A 313 -18.96 -20.02 24.58
N LEU A 314 -19.92 -20.95 24.61
CA LEU A 314 -19.71 -22.33 25.09
C LEU A 314 -18.81 -23.13 24.14
N ILE A 315 -19.03 -22.98 22.83
CA ILE A 315 -18.18 -23.54 21.77
C ILE A 315 -16.76 -22.96 21.89
N ARG A 316 -16.63 -21.63 22.04
CA ARG A 316 -15.34 -20.93 22.11
C ARG A 316 -14.50 -21.37 23.29
N ILE A 317 -15.08 -21.46 24.49
CA ILE A 317 -14.34 -21.81 25.72
C ILE A 317 -13.92 -23.29 25.71
N ASN A 318 -14.66 -24.16 25.01
CA ASN A 318 -14.38 -25.59 24.91
C ASN A 318 -13.67 -26.02 23.62
N GLN A 319 -13.33 -25.07 22.75
CA GLN A 319 -12.66 -25.32 21.48
C GLN A 319 -13.40 -26.35 20.60
N LEU A 320 -14.74 -26.33 20.63
CA LEU A 320 -15.57 -27.21 19.81
C LEU A 320 -15.62 -26.70 18.35
N VAL A 321 -15.82 -27.62 17.41
CA VAL A 321 -15.86 -27.33 15.96
C VAL A 321 -17.27 -26.89 15.52
N ASN A 322 -18.32 -27.47 16.13
CA ASN A 322 -19.73 -27.14 15.86
C ASN A 322 -20.64 -27.61 17.01
N GLU A 323 -21.95 -27.34 16.88
CA GLU A 323 -22.97 -27.70 17.87
C GLU A 323 -23.26 -29.21 17.99
N GLU A 324 -22.82 -30.01 17.03
CA GLU A 324 -23.13 -31.44 16.91
C GLU A 324 -22.14 -32.34 17.67
N GLN A 325 -21.08 -31.77 18.27
CA GLN A 325 -20.02 -32.54 18.94
C GLN A 325 -20.33 -32.93 20.41
N VAL A 326 -21.58 -32.78 20.88
CA VAL A 326 -21.93 -33.20 22.24
C VAL A 326 -22.27 -34.68 22.25
N ILE A 327 -21.41 -35.45 22.92
CA ILE A 327 -21.65 -36.85 23.24
C ILE A 327 -21.81 -37.04 24.74
N ALA A 328 -22.58 -38.05 25.14
CA ALA A 328 -22.78 -38.39 26.54
C ALA A 328 -21.43 -38.53 27.26
N GLY A 329 -21.24 -37.78 28.35
CA GLY A 329 -20.03 -37.80 29.16
C GLY A 329 -18.92 -36.82 28.76
N LEU A 330 -19.12 -36.01 27.71
CA LEU A 330 -18.20 -34.92 27.37
C LEU A 330 -18.18 -33.85 28.47
N GLU A 331 -16.99 -33.45 28.92
CA GLU A 331 -16.84 -32.41 29.94
C GLU A 331 -16.56 -31.04 29.29
N LEU A 332 -17.41 -30.06 29.63
CA LEU A 332 -17.43 -28.72 29.08
C LEU A 332 -17.20 -27.67 30.17
N LYS A 333 -16.28 -26.75 29.95
CA LYS A 333 -16.13 -25.48 30.69
C LYS A 333 -17.32 -24.56 30.38
N VAL A 334 -18.09 -24.23 31.41
CA VAL A 334 -19.24 -23.33 31.36
C VAL A 334 -18.97 -22.10 32.24
N LEU A 335 -19.56 -20.95 31.88
CA LEU A 335 -19.44 -19.72 32.67
C LEU A 335 -20.29 -19.82 33.95
N VAL A 336 -19.78 -19.26 35.04
CA VAL A 336 -20.56 -19.05 36.27
C VAL A 336 -20.46 -17.60 36.71
N THR A 337 -21.57 -17.06 37.21
CA THR A 337 -21.56 -15.74 37.88
C THR A 337 -20.87 -15.87 39.24
N PRO A 338 -20.07 -14.88 39.67
CA PRO A 338 -19.63 -14.79 41.06
C PRO A 338 -20.85 -14.80 41.98
N GLN A 339 -20.80 -15.56 43.08
CA GLN A 339 -21.83 -15.50 44.13
C GLN A 339 -21.71 -14.23 44.96
#